data_AF-A0A1W6LAQ8-F1
#
_entry.id   AF-A0A1W6LAQ8-F1
#
_cell.length_a   1.000
_cell.length_b   1.000
_cell.length_c   1.000
_cell.angle_alpha   90.00
_cell.angle_beta   90.00
_cell.angle_gamma   90.00
#
_symmetry.space_group_name_H-M   'P 1'
#
loop_
_entity.id
_entity.type
_entity.pdbx_description
1 polymer ?
#
loop_
_entity_poly.entity_id
_entity_poly.type
_entity_poly.pdbx_seq_one_letter_code
_entity_poly.pdbx_strand_id
1 'polypeptide(L)'
;MADDRKPGGQTRPVHQPQGKDRDPMDESAPRLPHEHDESSDSQQSEPRPEMRQAHDDVVSGKVDTDRGTPSNEAYQKQKRP
;
A
#
# COMPACT_ATOMS: atom_id res chain seq x y z
N MET A 1 -3.83 0.89 45.29
CA MET A 1 -4.35 1.58 44.09
C MET A 1 -3.23 1.57 43.07
N ALA A 2 -3.30 0.66 42.11
CA ALA A 2 -2.38 0.55 40.99
C ALA A 2 -2.88 1.47 39.87
N ASP A 3 -2.02 2.32 39.32
CA ASP A 3 -2.32 3.13 38.14
C ASP A 3 -1.27 2.82 37.08
N ASP A 4 -1.53 1.75 36.33
CA ASP A 4 -0.86 1.33 35.11
C ASP A 4 -1.16 2.32 33.98
N ARG A 5 -0.34 3.38 33.84
CA ARG A 5 -0.36 4.22 32.63
C ARG A 5 0.85 3.91 31.76
N LYS A 6 0.69 2.95 30.84
CA LYS A 6 1.65 2.68 29.76
C LYS A 6 1.89 3.96 28.95
N PRO A 7 3.13 4.42 28.73
CA PRO A 7 3.38 5.50 27.79
C PRO A 7 3.15 5.00 26.36
N GLY A 8 2.38 5.80 25.61
CA GLY A 8 1.86 5.49 24.27
C GLY A 8 2.94 5.03 23.29
N GLY A 9 2.55 4.07 22.44
CA GLY A 9 3.35 3.63 21.31
C GLY A 9 3.73 4.82 20.45
N GLN A 10 5.03 5.05 20.32
CA GLN A 10 5.57 6.00 19.38
C GLN A 10 5.23 5.51 17.98
N THR A 11 4.21 6.10 17.36
CA THR A 11 4.01 5.97 15.92
C THR A 11 5.26 6.55 15.26
N ARG A 12 6.06 5.68 14.65
CA ARG A 12 7.17 6.11 13.81
C ARG A 12 6.58 7.06 12.75
N PRO A 13 7.15 8.26 12.54
CA PRO A 13 6.70 9.09 11.44
C PRO A 13 6.95 8.31 10.15
N VAL A 14 5.90 8.15 9.35
CA VAL A 14 6.02 7.72 7.96
C VAL A 14 6.96 8.73 7.30
N HIS A 15 8.14 8.28 6.91
CA HIS A 15 9.07 9.07 6.13
C HIS A 15 8.39 9.30 4.78
N GLN A 16 7.71 10.43 4.63
CA GLN A 16 7.33 10.93 3.31
C GLN A 16 8.64 11.09 2.55
N PRO A 17 8.86 10.38 1.42
CA PRO A 17 10.01 10.66 0.60
C PRO A 17 9.84 12.11 0.13
N GLN A 18 10.70 12.97 0.63
CA GLN A 18 10.80 14.35 0.18
C GLN A 18 11.13 14.28 -1.31
N GLY A 19 10.15 14.65 -2.14
CA GLY A 19 10.36 14.84 -3.56
C GLY A 19 11.51 15.82 -3.71
N LYS A 20 12.60 15.37 -4.33
CA LYS A 20 13.65 16.27 -4.80
C LYS A 20 12.99 17.13 -5.88
N ASP A 21 12.70 18.38 -5.55
CA ASP A 21 12.28 19.37 -6.54
C ASP A 21 13.36 19.41 -7.63
N ARG A 22 13.01 19.01 -8.86
CA ARG A 22 13.91 19.01 -10.01
C ARG A 22 14.02 20.44 -10.53
N ASP A 23 15.24 20.85 -10.90
CA ASP A 23 15.47 22.12 -11.59
C ASP A 23 14.76 22.12 -12.95
N PRO A 24 13.87 23.10 -13.24
CA PRO A 24 13.08 23.12 -14.47
C PRO A 24 13.90 23.36 -15.76
N MET A 25 15.22 23.57 -15.66
CA MET A 25 16.10 23.73 -16.82
C MET A 25 16.56 22.40 -17.45
N ASP A 26 16.45 21.28 -16.73
CA ASP A 26 16.93 19.96 -17.18
C ASP A 26 15.93 19.22 -18.11
N GLU A 27 14.78 19.84 -18.42
CA GLU A 27 13.76 19.23 -19.29
C GLU A 27 13.93 19.55 -20.78
N SER A 28 14.97 20.30 -21.14
CA SER A 28 15.18 20.81 -22.51
C SER A 28 15.94 19.84 -23.43
N ALA A 29 16.65 18.86 -22.87
CA ALA A 29 17.32 17.80 -23.63
C ALA A 29 16.60 16.45 -23.40
N PRO A 30 16.51 15.56 -24.42
CA PRO A 30 16.02 14.20 -24.20
C PRO A 30 16.88 13.49 -23.15
N ARG A 31 16.27 13.12 -22.02
CA ARG A 31 16.94 12.38 -20.93
C ARG A 31 17.52 11.05 -21.44
N LEU A 32 18.67 10.64 -20.90
CA LEU A 32 19.29 9.36 -21.21
C LEU A 32 18.49 8.20 -20.61
N PRO A 33 18.55 6.96 -21.17
CA PRO A 33 17.75 5.82 -20.69
C PRO A 33 17.80 5.58 -19.18
N HIS A 34 18.96 5.77 -18.55
CA HIS A 34 19.18 5.56 -17.11
C HIS A 34 18.69 6.72 -16.22
N GLU A 35 18.25 7.83 -16.80
CA GLU A 35 17.65 8.98 -16.08
C GLU A 35 16.11 8.88 -16.04
N HIS A 36 15.53 8.01 -16.87
CA HIS A 36 14.08 7.74 -16.89
C HIS A 36 13.63 6.77 -15.80
N ASP A 37 14.50 5.84 -15.38
CA ASP A 37 14.10 4.78 -14.44
C ASP A 37 13.72 5.32 -13.05
N GLU A 38 14.26 6.48 -12.65
CA GLU A 38 13.96 7.15 -11.38
C GLU A 38 13.04 8.39 -11.56
N SER A 39 12.35 8.48 -12.70
CA SER A 39 11.50 9.62 -13.04
C SER A 39 10.10 9.56 -12.43
N SER A 40 9.65 10.65 -11.79
CA SER A 40 8.34 10.73 -11.14
C SER A 40 7.18 10.66 -12.15
N ASP A 41 7.44 11.16 -13.35
CA ASP A 41 6.62 11.06 -14.55
C ASP A 41 6.45 9.61 -15.04
N SER A 42 7.37 8.69 -14.72
CA SER A 42 7.27 7.27 -15.10
C SER A 42 6.09 6.55 -14.43
N GLN A 43 5.51 7.15 -13.39
CA GLN A 43 4.32 6.62 -12.69
C GLN A 43 3.03 7.36 -13.04
N GLN A 44 3.08 8.33 -13.96
CA GLN A 44 1.89 9.05 -14.44
C GLN A 44 1.16 8.22 -15.50
N SER A 45 0.33 7.28 -15.04
CA SER A 45 -0.62 6.57 -15.88
C SER A 45 -2.00 6.55 -15.25
N GLU A 46 -3.03 6.50 -16.08
CA GLU A 46 -4.40 6.32 -15.61
C GLU A 46 -4.53 4.99 -14.87
N PRO A 47 -5.28 4.93 -13.75
CA PRO A 47 -5.55 3.68 -13.06
C PRO A 47 -6.12 2.63 -14.03
N ARG A 48 -5.52 1.44 -14.00
CA ARG A 48 -5.98 0.31 -14.80
C ARG A 48 -7.43 -0.06 -14.43
N PRO A 49 -8.22 -0.60 -15.37
CA PRO A 49 -9.61 -0.98 -15.11
C PRO A 49 -9.78 -1.86 -13.86
N GLU A 50 -8.87 -2.82 -13.65
CA GLU A 50 -8.92 -3.74 -12.51
C GLU A 50 -8.70 -3.01 -11.17
N MET A 51 -7.90 -1.94 -11.17
CA MET A 51 -7.67 -1.13 -9.97
C MET A 51 -8.93 -0.34 -9.58
N ARG A 52 -9.65 0.18 -10.58
CA ARG A 52 -10.92 0.89 -10.35
C ARG A 52 -11.99 -0.06 -9.80
N GLN A 53 -12.09 -1.25 -10.39
CA GLN A 53 -12.99 -2.28 -9.91
C GLN A 53 -12.67 -2.71 -8.47
N ALA A 54 -11.40 -2.97 -8.16
CA ALA A 54 -10.99 -3.34 -6.80
C ALA A 54 -11.33 -2.24 -5.77
N HIS A 55 -11.16 -0.98 -6.14
CA HIS A 55 -11.59 0.15 -5.32
C HIS A 55 -13.11 0.12 -5.08
N ASP A 56 -13.90 -0.02 -6.13
CA ASP A 56 -15.36 -0.02 -6.04
C ASP A 56 -15.88 -1.23 -5.23
N ASP A 57 -15.22 -2.38 -5.34
CA ASP A 57 -15.52 -3.58 -4.55
C ASP A 57 -15.31 -3.32 -3.04
N VAL A 58 -14.18 -2.70 -2.67
CA VAL A 58 -13.91 -2.31 -1.28
C VAL A 58 -14.90 -1.25 -0.78
N VAL A 59 -15.17 -0.22 -1.58
CA VAL A 59 -16.12 0.86 -1.24
C VAL A 59 -17.54 0.34 -1.07
N SER A 60 -17.93 -0.64 -1.90
CA SER A 60 -19.24 -1.30 -1.79
C SER A 60 -19.29 -2.37 -0.69
N GLY A 61 -18.20 -2.59 0.04
CA GLY A 61 -18.15 -3.53 1.16
C GLY A 61 -18.11 -5.00 0.74
N LYS A 62 -17.70 -5.31 -0.49
CA LYS A 62 -17.49 -6.69 -0.92
C LYS A 62 -16.30 -7.26 -0.16
N VAL A 63 -16.53 -8.41 0.47
CA VAL A 63 -15.52 -9.16 1.21
C VAL A 63 -14.99 -10.28 0.33
N ASP A 64 -13.74 -10.69 0.57
CA ASP A 64 -13.18 -11.89 -0.08
C ASP A 64 -14.11 -13.10 0.14
N THR A 65 -14.24 -13.91 -0.90
CA THR A 65 -15.07 -15.13 -0.91
C THR A 65 -14.24 -16.39 -0.73
N ASP A 66 -12.92 -16.25 -0.53
CA ASP A 66 -12.05 -17.36 -0.19
C ASP A 66 -12.58 -18.14 1.04
N ARG A 67 -12.34 -19.45 1.03
CA ARG A 67 -12.68 -20.33 2.15
C ARG A 67 -11.47 -20.68 3.00
N GLY A 68 -10.36 -19.96 2.90
CA GLY A 68 -9.10 -20.25 3.58
C GLY A 68 -9.26 -20.23 5.09
N THR A 69 -9.74 -19.12 5.64
CA THR A 69 -10.01 -18.99 7.09
C THR A 69 -10.99 -20.04 7.60
N PRO A 70 -12.21 -20.19 7.05
CA PRO A 70 -13.14 -21.19 7.56
C PRO A 70 -12.63 -22.63 7.39
N SER A 71 -11.89 -22.94 6.33
CA SER A 71 -11.29 -24.27 6.15
C SER A 71 -10.20 -24.54 7.18
N ASN A 72 -9.35 -23.56 7.47
CA ASN A 72 -8.33 -23.67 8.51
C ASN A 72 -8.97 -23.86 9.89
N GLU A 73 -10.01 -23.07 10.22
CA GLU A 73 -10.74 -23.22 11.48
C GLU A 73 -11.37 -24.61 11.64
N ALA A 74 -11.99 -25.13 10.58
CA ALA A 74 -12.56 -26.48 10.57
C ALA A 74 -11.48 -27.55 10.82
N TYR A 75 -10.33 -27.43 10.17
CA TYR A 75 -9.20 -28.33 10.38
C TYR A 75 -8.69 -28.33 11.82
N GLN A 76 -8.53 -27.14 12.43
CA GLN A 76 -8.08 -27.04 13.82
C GLN A 76 -9.09 -27.64 14.81
N LYS A 77 -10.40 -27.46 14.57
CA LYS A 77 -11.45 -28.09 15.39
C LYS A 77 -11.37 -29.61 15.32
N GLN A 78 -11.17 -30.18 14.13
CA GLN A 78 -11.04 -31.63 13.94
C GLN A 78 -9.77 -32.20 14.59
N LYS A 79 -8.70 -31.42 14.64
CA LYS A 79 -7.42 -31.84 15.24
C LYS A 79 -7.41 -31.81 16.77
N ARG A 80 -8.39 -31.17 17.41
CA ARG A 80 -8.51 -31.13 18.87
C ARG A 80 -9.24 -32.40 19.33
N PRO A 81 -8.60 -33.25 20.16
CA PRO A 81 -9.20 -34.49 20.66
C PRO A 81 -10.40 -34.21 21.58
#